data_AF-A0A7G9QRC1-F1
#
_entry.id   AF-A0A7G9QRC1-F1
#
_cell.length_a   1.000
_cell.length_b   1.000
_cell.length_c   1.000
_cell.angle_alpha   90.00
_cell.angle_beta   90.00
_cell.angle_gamma   90.00
#
_symmetry.space_group_name_H-M   'P 1'
#
loop_
_entity.id
_entity.type
_entity.pdbx_description
1 polymer ?
#
loop_
_entity_poly.entity_id
_entity_poly.type
_entity_poly.pdbx_seq_one_letter_code
_entity_poly.pdbx_strand_id
1 'polypeptide(L)'
;MSIDATLRLLSKASGLTVADIATAIPRAGIGTVNAWLKGDKIPGKDQIDALARAFGVPAGALLSELASTLDPARTKGEHDLLAAYRSLNSRQQGALLIVALSMKPKAARK
;
A
#
# COMPACT_ATOMS: atom_id res chain seq x y z
N MET A 1 0.13 -5.69 -7.69
CA MET A 1 0.05 -7.07 -7.17
C MET A 1 -0.96 -7.07 -6.05
N SER A 2 -1.89 -8.02 -5.98
CA SER A 2 -2.94 -7.99 -4.95
C SER A 2 -2.39 -8.29 -3.55
N ILE A 3 -2.99 -7.70 -2.52
CA ILE A 3 -2.53 -7.76 -1.12
C ILE A 3 -2.43 -9.20 -0.58
N ASP A 4 -3.30 -10.08 -1.05
CA ASP A 4 -3.30 -11.51 -0.81
C ASP A 4 -1.99 -12.17 -1.27
N ALA A 5 -1.44 -11.76 -2.42
CA ALA A 5 -0.18 -12.28 -2.94
C ALA A 5 1.01 -11.83 -2.06
N THR A 6 1.02 -10.57 -1.61
CA THR A 6 2.05 -10.04 -0.71
C THR A 6 1.99 -10.72 0.67
N LEU A 7 0.79 -10.91 1.23
CA LEU A 7 0.60 -11.61 2.50
C LEU A 7 1.00 -13.09 2.40
N ARG A 8 0.68 -13.78 1.28
CA ARG A 8 1.14 -15.15 1.03
C ARG A 8 2.65 -15.24 0.88
N LEU A 9 3.27 -14.27 0.20
CA LEU A 9 4.72 -14.22 0.03
C LEU A 9 5.42 -13.98 1.38
N LEU A 10 4.90 -13.06 2.20
CA LEU A 10 5.43 -12.77 3.53
C LEU A 10 5.23 -13.96 4.49
N SER A 11 4.06 -14.60 4.48
CA SER A 11 3.83 -15.83 5.26
C SER A 11 4.81 -16.94 4.86
N LYS A 12 5.06 -17.11 3.55
CA LYS A 12 6.02 -18.10 3.05
C LYS A 12 7.47 -17.74 3.38
N ALA A 13 7.84 -16.46 3.34
CA ALA A 13 9.19 -15.99 3.66
C ALA A 13 9.49 -16.03 5.16
N SER A 14 8.49 -15.74 6.00
CA SER A 14 8.62 -15.75 7.47
C SER A 14 8.37 -17.13 8.08
N GLY A 15 7.89 -18.12 7.32
CA GLY A 15 7.57 -19.46 7.80
C GLY A 15 6.37 -19.52 8.76
N LEU A 16 5.63 -18.42 8.90
CA LEU A 16 4.50 -18.29 9.82
C LEU A 16 3.24 -18.89 9.20
N THR A 17 2.59 -19.79 9.95
CA THR A 17 1.31 -20.37 9.54
C THR A 17 0.15 -19.38 9.77
N VAL A 18 -1.00 -19.61 9.14
CA VAL A 18 -2.21 -18.80 9.36
C VAL A 18 -2.62 -18.79 10.84
N ALA A 19 -2.35 -19.87 11.56
CA ALA A 19 -2.60 -19.96 13.00
C ALA A 19 -1.66 -19.08 13.81
N ASP A 20 -0.37 -19.02 13.45
CA ASP A 20 0.62 -18.15 14.11
C ASP A 20 0.34 -16.66 13.84
N ILE A 21 -0.14 -16.34 12.64
CA ILE A 21 -0.56 -14.98 12.30
C ILE A 21 -1.81 -14.59 13.09
N ALA A 22 -2.77 -15.52 13.25
CA ALA A 22 -3.98 -15.27 14.03
C ALA A 22 -3.70 -15.12 15.53
N THR A 23 -2.70 -15.82 16.09
CA THR A 23 -2.30 -15.67 17.49
C THR A 23 -1.54 -14.38 17.75
N ALA A 24 -0.78 -13.88 16.77
CA ALA A 24 -0.04 -12.63 16.87
C ALA A 24 -0.93 -11.37 16.77
N ILE A 25 -2.16 -11.49 16.24
CA ILE A 25 -3.02 -10.34 15.95
C ILE A 25 -4.23 -10.29 16.90
N PRO A 26 -4.33 -9.26 17.76
CA PRO A 26 -5.48 -9.11 18.64
C PRO A 26 -6.79 -9.01 17.83
N ARG A 27 -7.80 -9.80 18.23
CA ARG A 27 -9.16 -9.80 17.64
C ARG A 27 -9.24 -10.24 16.16
N ALA A 28 -8.20 -10.87 15.60
CA ALA A 28 -8.26 -11.47 14.27
C ALA A 28 -8.20 -13.00 14.35
N GLY A 29 -9.35 -13.66 14.20
CA GLY A 29 -9.40 -15.12 14.10
C GLY A 29 -8.85 -15.64 12.77
N ILE A 30 -8.58 -16.94 12.70
CA ILE A 30 -8.09 -17.65 11.50
C ILE A 30 -8.96 -17.36 10.26
N GLY A 31 -10.28 -17.27 10.43
CA GLY A 31 -11.21 -16.93 9.35
C GLY A 31 -10.99 -15.53 8.78
N THR A 32 -10.67 -14.56 9.65
CA THR A 32 -10.37 -13.18 9.24
C THR A 32 -9.03 -13.09 8.51
N VAL A 33 -8.00 -13.80 9.00
CA VAL A 33 -6.70 -13.88 8.34
C VAL A 33 -6.81 -14.56 6.97
N ASN A 34 -7.62 -15.62 6.86
CA ASN A 34 -7.92 -16.26 5.58
C ASN A 34 -8.66 -15.33 4.61
N ALA A 35 -9.59 -14.51 5.10
CA ALA A 35 -10.26 -13.50 4.27
C ALA A 35 -9.27 -12.44 3.75
N TRP A 36 -8.24 -12.08 4.53
CA TRP A 36 -7.16 -11.21 4.06
C TRP A 36 -6.26 -11.88 3.02
N LEU A 37 -5.91 -13.15 3.24
CA LEU A 37 -5.11 -13.97 2.31
C LEU A 37 -5.84 -14.36 1.02
N LYS A 38 -7.16 -14.18 0.97
CA LYS A 38 -8.00 -14.36 -0.21
C LYS A 38 -8.36 -13.03 -0.89
N GLY A 39 -8.08 -11.89 -0.24
CA GLY A 39 -8.43 -10.57 -0.74
C GLY A 39 -9.90 -10.19 -0.52
N ASP A 40 -10.66 -11.00 0.22
CA ASP A 40 -12.09 -10.76 0.52
C ASP A 40 -12.30 -9.62 1.52
N LYS A 41 -11.27 -9.31 2.34
CA LYS A 41 -11.34 -8.27 3.37
C LYS A 41 -10.01 -7.53 3.49
N ILE A 42 -10.06 -6.24 3.79
CA ILE A 42 -8.87 -5.41 4.03
C ILE A 42 -8.65 -5.29 5.54
N PRO A 43 -7.44 -5.54 6.07
CA PRO A 43 -7.11 -5.32 7.46
C PRO A 43 -7.16 -3.83 7.83
N GLY A 44 -7.66 -3.51 9.03
CA GLY A 44 -7.64 -2.16 9.57
C GLY A 44 -6.23 -1.72 9.99
N LYS A 45 -6.04 -0.43 10.26
CA LYS A 45 -4.72 0.14 10.60
C LYS A 45 -4.03 -0.56 11.77
N ASP A 46 -4.75 -0.79 12.87
CA ASP A 46 -4.22 -1.50 14.04
C ASP A 46 -3.82 -2.96 13.74
N GLN A 47 -4.53 -3.59 12.80
CA GLN A 47 -4.24 -4.96 12.35
C GLN A 47 -3.03 -4.98 11.43
N ILE A 48 -2.82 -3.93 10.63
CA ILE A 48 -1.63 -3.76 9.79
C ILE A 48 -0.39 -3.53 10.66
N ASP A 49 -0.50 -2.73 11.72
CA ASP A 49 0.58 -2.57 12.70
C ASP A 49 0.92 -3.89 13.41
N ALA A 50 -0.09 -4.70 13.75
CA ALA A 50 0.13 -6.03 14.32
C ALA A 50 0.77 -7.01 13.32
N LEU A 51 0.31 -7.02 12.05
CA LEU A 51 0.93 -7.79 10.96
C LEU A 51 2.38 -7.38 10.76
N ALA A 52 2.67 -6.08 10.73
CA ALA A 52 4.00 -5.54 10.57
C ALA A 52 4.95 -6.00 11.69
N ARG A 53 4.48 -5.98 12.95
CA ARG A 53 5.24 -6.51 14.08
C ARG A 53 5.46 -8.02 13.98
N ALA A 54 4.44 -8.79 13.58
CA ALA A 54 4.52 -10.24 13.43
C ALA A 54 5.50 -10.66 12.32
N PHE A 55 5.54 -9.92 11.22
CA PHE A 55 6.47 -10.17 10.11
C PHE A 55 7.84 -9.50 10.29
N GLY A 56 8.05 -8.70 11.34
CA GLY A 56 9.29 -7.95 11.57
C GLY A 56 9.56 -6.85 10.53
N VAL A 57 8.52 -6.34 9.87
CA VAL A 57 8.60 -5.35 8.79
C VAL A 57 8.08 -4.00 9.30
N PRO A 58 8.63 -2.84 8.89
CA PRO A 58 8.06 -1.55 9.26
C PRO A 58 6.62 -1.41 8.77
N ALA A 59 5.69 -1.01 9.66
CA ALA A 59 4.28 -0.85 9.31
C ALA A 59 4.05 0.15 8.17
N GLY A 60 4.91 1.17 8.05
CA GLY A 60 4.90 2.12 6.94
C GLY A 60 5.25 1.51 5.58
N ALA A 61 6.07 0.45 5.55
CA ALA A 61 6.40 -0.28 4.32
C ALA A 61 5.24 -1.18 3.89
N LEU A 62 4.64 -1.89 4.85
CA LEU A 62 3.42 -2.67 4.62
C LEU A 62 2.27 -1.77 4.17
N LEU A 63 2.06 -0.62 4.82
CA LEU A 63 1.07 0.39 4.44
C LEU A 63 1.37 1.04 3.08
N SER A 64 2.63 1.28 2.73
CA SER A 64 2.99 1.80 1.40
C SER A 64 2.68 0.78 0.30
N GLU A 65 2.93 -0.50 0.55
CA GLU A 65 2.59 -1.57 -0.39
C GLU A 65 1.07 -1.76 -0.51
N LEU A 66 0.35 -1.68 0.61
CA LEU A 66 -1.11 -1.63 0.69
C LEU A 66 -1.67 -0.44 -0.11
N ALA A 67 -1.11 0.77 0.08
CA ALA A 67 -1.53 1.98 -0.62
C ALA A 67 -1.20 1.92 -2.12
N SER A 68 -0.08 1.31 -2.49
CA SER A 68 0.30 1.11 -3.90
C SER A 68 -0.58 0.06 -4.59
N THR A 69 -1.15 -0.88 -3.82
CA THR A 69 -2.01 -1.96 -4.33
C THR A 69 -3.48 -1.57 -4.38
N LEU A 70 -3.96 -0.82 -3.38
CA LEU A 70 -5.35 -0.38 -3.25
C LEU A 70 -5.67 0.93 -3.99
N ASP A 71 -4.69 1.53 -4.65
CA ASP A 71 -4.89 2.66 -5.56
C ASP A 71 -4.85 2.16 -7.03
N PRO A 72 -5.91 1.51 -7.53
CA PRO A 72 -5.99 1.12 -8.95
C PRO A 72 -6.11 2.33 -9.89
N ALA A 73 -6.24 3.55 -9.35
CA ALA A 73 -6.22 4.78 -10.13
C ALA A 73 -4.79 5.31 -10.35
N ARG A 74 -3.82 4.98 -9.48
CA ARG A 74 -2.41 5.28 -9.71
C ARG A 74 -1.76 4.26 -10.62
N THR A 75 -1.65 4.63 -11.89
CA THR A 75 -0.77 3.90 -12.82
C THR A 75 0.67 3.87 -12.26
N LYS A 76 1.46 2.84 -12.61
CA LYS A 76 2.89 2.74 -12.22
C LYS A 76 3.66 4.04 -12.52
N GLY A 77 3.31 4.71 -13.62
CA GLY A 77 3.87 6.00 -13.99
C GLY A 77 3.59 7.12 -12.98
N GLU A 78 2.42 7.14 -12.31
CA GLU A 78 2.11 8.14 -11.29
C GLU A 78 2.93 7.96 -10.01
N HIS A 79 3.23 6.71 -9.65
CA HIS A 79 4.14 6.42 -8.54
C HIS A 79 5.57 6.89 -8.85
N ASP A 80 6.07 6.55 -10.04
CA ASP A 80 7.40 6.95 -10.47
C ASP A 80 7.51 8.49 -10.57
N LEU A 81 6.45 9.17 -11.02
CA LEU A 81 6.39 10.62 -11.16
C LEU A 81 6.34 11.33 -9.79
N LEU A 82 5.61 10.76 -8.82
CA LEU A 82 5.61 11.25 -7.44
C LEU A 82 6.94 11.00 -6.71
N ALA A 83 7.58 9.85 -6.95
CA ALA A 83 8.90 9.56 -6.43
C ALA A 83 9.94 10.54 -7.00
N ALA A 84 9.90 10.77 -8.32
CA ALA A 84 10.72 11.77 -8.99
C ALA A 84 10.48 13.16 -8.40
N TYR A 85 9.22 13.59 -8.26
CA TYR A 85 8.87 14.89 -7.67
C TYR A 85 9.44 15.09 -6.25
N ARG A 86 9.33 14.06 -5.39
CA ARG A 86 9.86 14.12 -4.02
C ARG A 86 11.38 14.20 -3.95
N SER A 87 12.09 13.71 -4.97
CA SER A 87 13.55 13.80 -5.06
C SER A 87 14.08 15.17 -5.53
N LEU A 88 13.21 16.02 -6.08
CA LEU A 88 13.57 17.35 -6.58
C LEU A 88 13.71 18.38 -5.46
N ASN A 89 14.48 19.44 -5.71
CA ASN A 89 14.54 20.60 -4.82
C ASN A 89 13.31 21.51 -4.95
N SER A 90 13.09 22.41 -3.99
CA SER A 90 11.88 23.25 -3.93
C SER A 90 11.65 24.10 -5.18
N ARG A 91 12.71 24.55 -5.87
CA ARG A 91 12.60 25.32 -7.12
C ARG A 91 12.11 24.44 -8.27
N GLN A 92 12.68 23.24 -8.40
CA GLN A 92 12.31 22.27 -9.43
C GLN A 92 10.90 21.72 -9.22
N GLN A 93 10.49 21.49 -7.96
CA GLN A 93 9.12 21.12 -7.61
C GLN A 93 8.11 22.19 -8.06
N GLY A 94 8.39 23.47 -7.77
CA GLY A 94 7.55 24.58 -8.22
C GLY A 94 7.44 24.66 -9.74
N ALA A 95 8.55 24.47 -10.47
CA ALA A 95 8.54 24.46 -11.92
C ALA A 95 7.69 23.32 -12.52
N LEU A 96 7.80 22.11 -11.96
CA LEU A 96 7.00 20.96 -12.40
C LEU A 96 5.51 21.19 -12.17
N LEU A 97 5.14 21.76 -11.02
CA LEU A 97 3.74 22.10 -10.72
C LEU A 97 3.17 23.10 -11.73
N ILE A 98 3.94 24.12 -12.11
CA ILE A 98 3.49 25.11 -13.10
C ILE A 98 3.23 24.45 -14.47
N VAL A 99 4.11 23.55 -14.90
CA VAL A 99 3.93 22.79 -16.16
C VAL A 99 2.73 21.85 -16.08
N ALA A 100 2.57 21.11 -14.99
CA ALA A 100 1.42 20.23 -14.81
C ALA A 100 0.09 21.02 -14.80
N LEU A 101 0.07 22.19 -14.18
CA LEU A 101 -1.08 23.09 -14.17
C LEU A 101 -1.40 23.67 -15.55
N SER A 102 -0.39 23.93 -16.40
CA SER A 102 -0.60 24.43 -17.75
C SER A 102 -1.14 23.36 -18.71
N MET A 103 -0.90 22.08 -18.41
CA MET A 103 -1.40 20.94 -19.20
C MET A 103 -2.85 20.57 -18.91
N LYS A 104 -3.47 21.11 -17.84
CA LYS A 104 -4.86 20.83 -17.51
C LYS A 104 -5.78 21.43 -18.60
N PRO A 105 -6.57 20.63 -19.34
CA PRO A 105 -7.42 21.17 -20.38
C PRO A 105 -8.42 22.15 -19.77
N LYS A 106 -8.55 23.32 -20.39
CA LYS A 106 -9.55 24.32 -20.01
C LYS A 106 -10.91 23.65 -20.08
N ALA A 107 -11.63 23.57 -18.96
CA ALA A 107 -12.95 22.95 -18.92
C ALA A 107 -13.81 23.57 -20.04
N ALA A 108 -14.26 22.73 -20.97
CA ALA A 108 -15.17 23.16 -22.02
C ALA A 108 -16.43 23.70 -21.33
N ARG A 109 -16.65 25.01 -21.41
CA ARG A 109 -17.92 25.63 -21.02
C ARG A 109 -18.99 25.04 -21.95
N LYS A 110 -19.87 24.21 -21.39
CA LYS A 110 -21.21 23.99 -21.96
C LYS A 110 -22.08 25.18 -21.60
#